data_AF-A0A293LC13-F1
#
_entry.id   AF-A0A293LC13-F1
#
_cell.length_a   1.000
_cell.length_b   1.000
_cell.length_c   1.000
_cell.angle_alpha   90.00
_cell.angle_beta   90.00
_cell.angle_gamma   90.00
#
_symmetry.space_group_name_H-M   'P 1'
#
loop_
_entity.id
_entity.type
_entity.pdbx_description
1 polymer ?
#
loop_
_entity_poly.entity_id
_entity_poly.type
_entity_poly.pdbx_seq_one_letter_code
_entity_poly.pdbx_strand_id
1 'polypeptide(L)'
;MVIDACFRGDRNTVDEYMEMLDRLLIKTDEGLKYVPEMYAVPDDKVDLEYEHPHSQVRVPIGQIPFMWAQSLYVIGKLLHDGLIAPGELDPLNRRLGSQKKPDVVVQVVLLAEDSDVQEKLMSLFPQIQTIAEVSPIEVQPARVLGNIYSYLGYNRKMGLSGRFSKDVGLLSTSKLYMLQDRIFAFTPQNLDSEEFHLVNDIDLFASTLRSDVAVLRSNWNMLGRPTMVVIIHAKQLEMGRVPLALKTAIKKLKSGYIHGTRVSLGTLEDFLSTSCIASLSFLNNQEEGDPDSLHAQVRDYLDKEMRRVYLNRPGALSKMVPLKSGLPSARSRKSGIAGMIRRSRSIQLDGTDHDSPYLSANVSAVTSRKNSSSDDEFDGAPIRAVSELQLDHVTEWELLTTFKETESLEEQGDILHYLATHKGAWGSHIPL
;
A
#
# COMPACT_ATOMS: atom_id res chain seq x y z
N MET A 1 3.30 -16.02 25.77
CA MET A 1 3.45 -16.95 24.61
C MET A 1 4.58 -16.40 23.74
N VAL A 2 5.55 -17.24 23.38
CA VAL A 2 6.79 -16.85 22.65
C VAL A 2 6.50 -15.96 21.45
N ILE A 3 5.63 -16.41 20.54
CA ILE A 3 5.30 -15.70 19.30
C ILE A 3 4.77 -14.29 19.59
N ASP A 4 3.84 -14.14 20.55
CA ASP A 4 3.28 -12.83 20.93
C ASP A 4 4.34 -11.88 21.52
N ALA A 5 5.26 -12.41 22.34
CA ALA A 5 6.38 -11.64 22.85
C ALA A 5 7.34 -11.20 21.73
N CYS A 6 7.61 -12.07 20.74
CA CYS A 6 8.38 -11.71 19.54
C CYS A 6 7.70 -10.58 18.76
N PHE A 7 6.38 -10.61 18.61
CA PHE A 7 5.62 -9.54 17.92
C PHE A 7 5.63 -8.20 18.68
N ARG A 8 5.81 -8.21 19.99
CA ARG A 8 5.94 -7.00 20.83
C ARG A 8 7.39 -6.48 20.91
N GLY A 9 8.36 -7.28 20.50
CA GLY A 9 9.79 -6.97 20.61
C GLY A 9 10.34 -7.12 22.04
N ASP A 10 9.64 -7.83 22.92
CA ASP A 10 10.05 -8.05 24.31
C ASP A 10 10.93 -9.29 24.42
N ARG A 11 12.24 -9.11 24.22
CA ARG A 11 13.22 -10.22 24.18
C ARG A 11 13.30 -11.00 25.50
N ASN A 12 13.25 -10.32 26.64
CA ASN A 12 13.35 -10.97 27.95
C ASN A 12 12.23 -12.01 28.14
N THR A 13 11.00 -11.62 27.83
CA THR A 13 9.84 -12.51 27.92
C THR A 13 9.93 -13.67 26.91
N VAL A 14 10.51 -13.44 25.72
CA VAL A 14 10.75 -14.52 24.74
C VAL A 14 11.71 -15.55 25.33
N ASP A 15 12.85 -15.11 25.86
CA ASP A 15 13.91 -15.99 26.38
C ASP A 15 13.40 -16.82 27.55
N GLU A 16 12.69 -16.19 28.50
CA GLU A 16 12.05 -16.88 29.63
C GLU A 16 11.10 -18.00 29.17
N TYR A 17 10.19 -17.69 28.23
CA TYR A 17 9.25 -18.70 27.74
C TYR A 17 9.94 -19.79 26.91
N MET A 18 11.01 -19.46 26.18
CA MET A 18 11.79 -20.43 25.43
C MET A 18 12.52 -21.41 26.35
N GLU A 19 13.11 -20.92 27.44
CA GLU A 19 13.74 -21.77 28.45
C GLU A 19 12.72 -22.69 29.14
N MET A 20 11.55 -22.15 29.51
CA MET A 20 10.47 -22.96 30.10
C MET A 20 10.01 -24.05 29.14
N LEU A 21 9.88 -23.73 27.86
CA LEU A 21 9.43 -24.66 26.84
C LEU A 21 10.50 -25.73 26.55
N ASP A 22 11.78 -25.38 26.53
CA ASP A 22 12.88 -26.33 26.35
C ASP A 22 12.91 -27.43 27.44
N ARG A 23 12.40 -27.15 28.65
CA ARG A 23 12.23 -28.16 29.74
C ARG A 23 11.08 -29.14 29.48
N LEU A 24 10.12 -28.77 28.64
CA LEU A 24 8.93 -29.56 28.30
C LEU A 24 9.07 -30.28 26.96
N LEU A 25 10.25 -30.26 26.32
CA LEU A 25 10.46 -30.96 25.05
C LEU A 25 10.99 -32.37 25.30
N ILE A 26 10.47 -33.31 24.52
CA ILE A 26 10.96 -34.69 24.51
C ILE A 26 12.07 -34.78 23.48
N LYS A 27 13.26 -35.25 23.89
CA LYS A 27 14.38 -35.49 22.96
C LYS A 27 14.33 -36.93 22.48
N THR A 28 14.33 -37.14 21.17
CA THR A 28 14.50 -38.47 20.58
C THR A 28 15.96 -38.89 20.61
N ASP A 29 16.20 -40.19 20.38
CA ASP A 29 17.55 -40.76 20.28
C ASP A 29 18.37 -40.14 19.14
N GLU A 30 17.70 -39.60 18.12
CA GLU A 30 18.28 -38.87 16.99
C GLU A 30 18.55 -37.38 17.31
N GLY A 31 18.25 -36.92 18.52
CA GLY A 31 18.46 -35.55 18.98
C GLY A 31 17.37 -34.55 18.57
N LEU A 32 16.28 -35.00 17.95
CA LEU A 32 15.14 -34.14 17.59
C LEU A 32 14.31 -33.82 18.83
N LYS A 33 13.77 -32.59 18.87
CA LYS A 33 12.90 -32.13 19.95
C LYS A 33 11.43 -32.20 19.53
N TYR A 34 10.63 -32.98 20.24
CA TYR A 34 9.19 -33.12 20.02
C TYR A 34 8.37 -32.44 21.11
N VAL A 35 7.34 -31.72 20.67
CA VAL A 35 6.30 -31.16 21.53
C VAL A 35 5.18 -32.20 21.66
N PRO A 36 4.88 -32.71 22.86
CA PRO A 36 3.75 -33.60 23.07
C PRO A 36 2.42 -32.83 23.06
N GLU A 37 1.32 -33.55 22.84
CA GLU A 37 -0.03 -32.98 22.88
C GLU A 37 -0.41 -32.47 24.27
N MET A 38 -0.14 -33.26 25.32
CA MET A 38 -0.45 -32.91 26.70
C MET A 38 0.45 -33.62 27.70
N TYR A 39 0.40 -33.13 28.94
CA TYR A 39 1.07 -33.71 30.11
C TYR A 39 0.02 -34.09 31.16
N ALA A 40 -0.01 -35.35 31.57
CA ALA A 40 -0.96 -35.86 32.55
C ALA A 40 -0.24 -36.45 33.76
N VAL A 41 -0.94 -36.50 34.90
CA VAL A 41 -0.45 -37.21 36.09
C VAL A 41 -0.70 -38.71 35.87
N PRO A 42 0.28 -39.58 36.15
CA PRO A 42 0.07 -41.03 36.11
C PRO A 42 -1.11 -41.48 36.98
N ASP A 43 -1.89 -42.46 36.52
CA ASP A 43 -3.11 -42.93 37.18
C ASP A 43 -2.88 -43.35 38.65
N ASP A 44 -1.72 -43.92 38.96
CA ASP A 44 -1.30 -44.36 40.29
C ASP A 44 -1.02 -43.20 41.28
N LYS A 45 -0.90 -41.97 40.78
CA LYS A 45 -0.50 -40.78 41.56
C LYS A 45 -1.57 -39.70 41.58
N VAL A 46 -2.74 -39.96 41.02
CA VAL A 46 -3.85 -39.00 40.94
C VAL A 46 -4.33 -38.60 42.34
N ASP A 47 -4.49 -39.57 43.24
CA ASP A 47 -4.96 -39.32 44.62
C ASP A 47 -3.99 -38.41 45.39
N LEU A 48 -2.69 -38.59 45.20
CA LEU A 48 -1.65 -37.76 45.83
C LEU A 48 -1.61 -36.32 45.30
N GLU A 49 -1.93 -36.11 44.02
CA GLU A 49 -2.08 -34.76 43.44
C GLU A 49 -3.34 -34.06 43.97
N TYR A 50 -4.42 -34.80 44.25
CA TYR A 50 -5.64 -34.23 44.85
C TYR A 50 -5.39 -33.72 46.28
N GLU A 51 -4.61 -34.44 47.07
CA GLU A 51 -4.25 -34.02 48.43
C GLU A 51 -3.30 -32.82 48.42
N HIS A 52 -2.30 -32.83 47.51
CA HIS A 52 -1.30 -31.78 47.38
C HIS A 52 -1.10 -31.38 45.91
N PRO A 53 -1.76 -30.30 45.44
CA PRO A 53 -1.65 -29.84 44.06
C PRO A 53 -0.22 -29.50 43.64
N HIS A 54 0.14 -29.81 42.39
CA HIS A 54 1.46 -29.62 41.78
C HIS A 54 2.62 -30.42 42.41
N SER A 55 2.31 -31.48 43.16
CA SER A 55 3.32 -32.33 43.79
C SER A 55 3.85 -33.42 42.86
N GLN A 56 3.04 -33.87 41.90
CA GLN A 56 3.37 -35.01 41.05
C GLN A 56 4.00 -34.64 39.71
N VAL A 57 4.97 -35.46 39.28
CA VAL A 57 5.62 -35.35 37.97
C VAL A 57 4.64 -35.81 36.89
N ARG A 58 4.40 -34.95 35.90
CA ARG A 58 3.51 -35.25 34.77
C ARG A 58 4.27 -35.94 33.65
N VAL A 59 3.63 -36.91 33.02
CA VAL A 59 4.15 -37.66 31.87
C VAL A 59 3.47 -37.19 30.59
N PRO A 60 4.19 -37.15 29.45
CA PRO A 60 3.59 -36.78 28.18
C PRO A 60 2.62 -37.87 27.72
N ILE A 61 1.42 -37.47 27.30
CA ILE A 61 0.36 -38.35 26.77
C ILE A 61 -0.19 -37.76 25.46
N GLY A 62 -0.75 -38.62 24.62
CA GLY A 62 -1.38 -38.24 23.35
C GLY A 62 -0.42 -38.37 22.18
N GLN A 63 -0.62 -37.53 21.15
CA GLN A 63 0.23 -37.54 19.96
C GLN A 63 1.60 -36.90 20.23
N ILE A 64 2.67 -37.59 19.80
CA ILE A 64 4.05 -37.14 19.94
C ILE A 64 4.78 -37.46 18.61
N PRO A 65 5.11 -36.45 17.78
CA PRO A 65 4.88 -35.02 17.98
C PRO A 65 3.42 -34.62 17.72
N PHE A 66 2.92 -33.66 18.49
CA PHE A 66 1.66 -33.00 18.19
C PHE A 66 1.91 -31.91 17.14
N MET A 67 1.49 -32.17 15.90
CA MET A 67 1.90 -31.38 14.71
C MET A 67 1.57 -29.88 14.82
N TRP A 68 0.43 -29.52 15.42
CA TRP A 68 0.11 -28.11 15.65
C TRP A 68 1.15 -27.46 16.56
N ALA A 69 1.34 -27.98 17.77
CA ALA A 69 2.25 -27.38 18.72
C ALA A 69 3.71 -27.43 18.22
N GLN A 70 4.08 -28.50 17.51
CA GLN A 70 5.37 -28.61 16.84
C GLN A 70 5.55 -27.48 15.80
N SER A 71 4.53 -27.19 14.98
CA SER A 71 4.60 -26.10 13.99
C SER A 71 4.77 -24.72 14.66
N LEU A 72 4.06 -24.47 15.77
CA LEU A 72 4.19 -23.22 16.52
C LEU A 72 5.55 -23.09 17.20
N TYR A 73 6.10 -24.19 17.72
CA TYR A 73 7.44 -24.22 18.29
C TYR A 73 8.51 -23.88 17.25
N VAL A 74 8.43 -24.49 16.06
CA VAL A 74 9.34 -24.19 14.95
C VAL A 74 9.24 -22.73 14.54
N ILE A 75 8.02 -22.19 14.34
CA ILE A 75 7.82 -20.77 14.03
C ILE A 75 8.39 -19.87 15.13
N GLY A 76 8.16 -20.20 16.40
CA GLY A 76 8.69 -19.47 17.54
C GLY A 76 10.22 -19.43 17.57
N LYS A 77 10.89 -20.57 17.31
CA LYS A 77 12.35 -20.64 17.20
C LYS A 77 12.88 -19.81 16.02
N LEU A 78 12.27 -19.92 14.85
CA LEU A 78 12.67 -19.14 13.68
C LEU A 78 12.53 -17.63 13.90
N LEU A 79 11.50 -17.20 14.65
CA LEU A 79 11.34 -15.80 15.05
C LEU A 79 12.36 -15.37 16.10
N HIS A 80 12.63 -16.21 17.10
CA HIS A 80 13.62 -15.95 18.15
C HIS A 80 15.04 -15.82 17.56
N ASP A 81 15.40 -16.73 16.65
CA ASP A 81 16.72 -16.76 15.99
C ASP A 81 16.86 -15.70 14.88
N GLY A 82 15.80 -14.91 14.63
CA GLY A 82 15.82 -13.83 13.62
C GLY A 82 15.81 -14.31 12.16
N LEU A 83 15.56 -15.60 11.91
CA LEU A 83 15.47 -16.18 10.57
C LEU A 83 14.20 -15.79 9.83
N ILE A 84 13.14 -15.46 10.58
CA ILE A 84 11.88 -14.92 10.05
C ILE A 84 11.59 -13.61 10.78
N ALA A 85 11.19 -12.59 10.03
CA ALA A 85 10.74 -11.34 10.62
C ALA A 85 9.23 -11.41 10.97
N PRO A 86 8.76 -10.76 12.05
CA PRO A 86 7.33 -10.71 12.38
C PRO A 86 6.45 -10.17 11.23
N GLY A 87 7.00 -9.27 10.41
CA GLY A 87 6.31 -8.74 9.22
C GLY A 87 6.10 -9.76 8.09
N GLU A 88 6.85 -10.86 8.06
CA GLU A 88 6.67 -11.92 7.06
C GLU A 88 5.51 -12.85 7.44
N LEU A 89 5.26 -13.05 8.74
CA LEU A 89 4.11 -13.79 9.24
C LEU A 89 2.82 -12.96 9.23
N ASP A 90 2.93 -11.65 9.47
CA ASP A 90 1.80 -10.71 9.41
C ASP A 90 2.10 -9.56 8.42
N PRO A 91 2.09 -9.83 7.10
CA PRO A 91 2.45 -8.85 6.06
C PRO A 91 1.47 -7.68 6.00
N LEU A 92 0.24 -7.89 6.47
CA LEU A 92 -0.80 -6.87 6.51
C LEU A 92 -0.83 -6.10 7.84
N ASN A 93 0.08 -6.42 8.77
CA ASN A 93 0.13 -5.84 10.11
C ASN A 93 -1.24 -5.82 10.80
N ARG A 94 -2.05 -6.87 10.64
CA ARG A 94 -3.41 -6.96 11.20
C ARG A 94 -3.41 -6.81 12.71
N ARG A 95 -2.33 -7.22 13.39
CA ARG A 95 -2.17 -7.03 14.84
C ARG A 95 -2.27 -5.57 15.29
N LEU A 96 -1.88 -4.62 14.42
CA LEU A 96 -1.92 -3.18 14.71
C LEU A 96 -3.31 -2.58 14.49
N GLY A 97 -4.27 -3.35 13.94
CA GLY A 97 -5.62 -2.86 13.64
C GLY A 97 -6.43 -2.42 14.87
N SER A 98 -6.04 -2.85 16.08
CA SER A 98 -6.67 -2.47 17.35
C SER A 98 -6.14 -1.15 17.94
N GLN A 99 -5.02 -0.62 17.42
CA GLN A 99 -4.49 0.66 17.90
C GLN A 99 -5.47 1.80 17.56
N LYS A 100 -5.55 2.79 18.46
CA LYS A 100 -6.37 4.00 18.23
C LYS A 100 -5.87 4.69 16.97
N LYS A 101 -6.70 4.63 15.92
CA LYS A 101 -6.41 5.28 14.64
C LYS A 101 -6.45 6.80 14.82
N PRO A 102 -5.63 7.54 14.05
CA PRO A 102 -5.77 8.99 13.97
C PRO A 102 -7.18 9.33 13.46
N ASP A 103 -7.69 10.49 13.88
CA ASP A 103 -9.02 10.95 13.50
C ASP A 103 -9.14 11.05 11.96
N VAL A 104 -10.08 10.30 11.39
CA VAL A 104 -10.25 10.20 9.93
C VAL A 104 -11.01 11.43 9.45
N VAL A 105 -10.36 12.22 8.60
CA VAL A 105 -11.00 13.32 7.88
C VAL A 105 -11.43 12.81 6.51
N VAL A 106 -12.74 12.78 6.29
CA VAL A 106 -13.30 12.36 4.99
C VAL A 106 -13.26 13.53 4.03
N GLN A 107 -12.65 13.34 2.87
CA GLN A 107 -12.65 14.31 1.79
C GLN A 107 -13.86 14.07 0.90
N VAL A 108 -14.61 15.13 0.61
CA VAL A 108 -15.78 15.05 -0.25
C VAL A 108 -15.57 16.01 -1.41
N VAL A 109 -15.70 15.49 -2.63
CA VAL A 109 -15.67 16.27 -3.86
C VAL A 109 -17.06 16.23 -4.47
N LEU A 110 -17.60 17.42 -4.74
CA LEU A 110 -18.87 17.58 -5.43
C LEU A 110 -18.61 18.02 -6.86
N LEU A 111 -19.15 17.28 -7.82
CA LEU A 111 -19.08 17.58 -9.25
C LEU A 111 -20.48 17.85 -9.79
N ALA A 112 -20.58 18.74 -10.77
CA ALA A 112 -21.79 18.95 -11.53
C ALA A 112 -21.80 18.02 -12.77
N GLU A 113 -22.96 17.47 -13.11
CA GLU A 113 -23.16 16.74 -14.36
C GLU A 113 -22.87 17.63 -15.58
N ASP A 114 -23.50 18.81 -15.63
CA ASP A 114 -23.43 19.77 -16.74
C ASP A 114 -23.23 21.22 -16.25
N SER A 115 -22.87 22.11 -17.19
CA SER A 115 -22.71 23.55 -16.95
C SER A 115 -23.97 24.22 -16.35
N ASP A 116 -25.17 23.81 -16.76
CA ASP A 116 -26.43 24.32 -16.20
C ASP A 116 -26.59 24.00 -14.71
N VAL A 117 -26.12 22.82 -14.28
CA VAL A 117 -26.16 22.38 -12.87
C VAL A 117 -25.08 23.10 -12.08
N GLN A 118 -23.90 23.26 -12.69
CA GLN A 118 -22.77 24.00 -12.13
C GLN A 118 -23.18 25.44 -11.77
N GLU A 119 -23.81 26.17 -12.70
CA GLU A 119 -24.23 27.55 -12.48
C GLU A 119 -25.16 27.70 -11.26
N LYS A 120 -26.11 26.78 -11.12
CA LYS A 120 -27.06 26.79 -9.99
C LYS A 120 -26.37 26.50 -8.66
N LEU A 121 -25.32 25.67 -8.66
CA LEU A 121 -24.58 25.27 -7.46
C LEU A 121 -23.44 26.22 -7.09
N MET A 122 -22.93 27.03 -8.02
CA MET A 122 -21.86 28.02 -7.78
C MET A 122 -22.21 28.98 -6.63
N SER A 123 -23.49 29.33 -6.47
CA SER A 123 -23.98 30.17 -5.36
C SER A 123 -23.73 29.57 -3.96
N LEU A 124 -23.65 28.24 -3.85
CA LEU A 124 -23.45 27.51 -2.60
C LEU A 124 -21.99 27.08 -2.43
N PHE A 125 -21.37 26.60 -3.51
CA PHE A 125 -20.01 26.12 -3.55
C PHE A 125 -19.31 26.66 -4.81
N PRO A 126 -18.54 27.77 -4.69
CA PRO A 126 -17.92 28.44 -5.83
C PRO A 126 -16.85 27.62 -6.57
N GLN A 127 -16.27 26.60 -5.93
CA GLN A 127 -15.23 25.75 -6.52
C GLN A 127 -15.80 24.51 -7.24
N ILE A 128 -17.11 24.47 -7.49
CA ILE A 128 -17.73 23.32 -8.15
C ILE A 128 -17.28 23.20 -9.60
N GLN A 129 -16.85 22.00 -9.98
CA GLN A 129 -16.35 21.68 -11.32
C GLN A 129 -17.31 20.70 -12.01
N THR A 130 -17.37 20.76 -13.35
CA THR A 130 -18.01 19.71 -14.14
C THR A 130 -17.09 18.50 -14.31
N ILE A 131 -17.63 17.34 -14.67
CA ILE A 131 -16.83 16.12 -14.93
C ILE A 131 -15.73 16.37 -15.98
N ALA A 132 -16.01 17.21 -16.99
CA ALA A 132 -15.06 17.53 -18.05
C ALA A 132 -13.91 18.45 -17.59
N GLU A 133 -14.14 19.29 -16.59
CA GLU A 133 -13.16 20.24 -16.06
C GLU A 133 -12.12 19.60 -15.15
N VAL A 134 -12.40 18.42 -14.58
CA VAL A 134 -11.48 17.70 -13.68
C VAL A 134 -10.34 16.98 -14.43
N SER A 135 -10.26 17.11 -15.75
CA SER A 135 -9.15 16.52 -16.53
C SER A 135 -7.80 17.04 -16.00
N PRO A 136 -6.82 16.16 -15.68
CA PRO A 136 -6.62 14.81 -16.19
C PRO A 136 -7.22 13.66 -15.35
N ILE A 137 -7.92 13.94 -14.26
CA ILE A 137 -8.50 12.90 -13.41
C ILE A 137 -9.79 12.39 -14.04
N GLU A 138 -9.84 11.09 -14.32
CA GLU A 138 -10.99 10.46 -14.96
C GLU A 138 -11.99 9.97 -13.91
N VAL A 139 -13.19 10.52 -13.93
CA VAL A 139 -14.26 10.14 -13.01
C VAL A 139 -15.14 9.08 -13.67
N GLN A 140 -15.26 7.92 -13.02
CA GLN A 140 -16.00 6.77 -13.54
C GLN A 140 -16.97 6.20 -12.50
N PRO A 141 -18.05 5.52 -12.92
CA PRO A 141 -18.94 4.85 -11.98
C PRO A 141 -18.29 3.58 -11.39
N ALA A 142 -18.69 3.22 -10.19
CA ALA A 142 -18.16 2.04 -9.47
C ALA A 142 -18.26 0.72 -10.25
N ARG A 143 -19.23 0.57 -11.15
CA ARG A 143 -19.36 -0.61 -12.04
C ARG A 143 -18.10 -0.86 -12.88
N VAL A 144 -17.41 0.21 -13.31
CA VAL A 144 -16.16 0.13 -14.09
C VAL A 144 -15.06 -0.45 -13.19
N LEU A 145 -14.95 0.05 -11.95
CA LEU A 145 -14.00 -0.48 -10.97
C LEU A 145 -14.28 -1.95 -10.63
N GLY A 146 -15.55 -2.36 -10.59
CA GLY A 146 -15.95 -3.75 -10.38
C GLY A 146 -15.48 -4.69 -11.47
N ASN A 147 -15.64 -4.28 -12.73
CA ASN A 147 -15.10 -5.03 -13.86
C ASN A 147 -13.57 -5.04 -13.85
N ILE A 148 -12.91 -3.93 -13.57
CA ILE A 148 -11.45 -3.88 -13.40
C ILE A 148 -10.99 -4.89 -12.34
N TYR A 149 -11.65 -4.90 -11.18
CA TYR A 149 -11.29 -5.80 -10.08
C TYR A 149 -11.55 -7.28 -10.37
N SER A 150 -12.39 -7.64 -11.34
CA SER A 150 -12.56 -9.05 -11.74
C SER A 150 -11.27 -9.68 -12.29
N TYR A 151 -10.39 -8.86 -12.88
CA TYR A 151 -9.08 -9.30 -13.36
C TYR A 151 -8.04 -9.47 -12.24
N LEU A 152 -8.37 -9.07 -11.00
CA LEU A 152 -7.47 -9.27 -9.88
C LEU A 152 -7.30 -10.77 -9.59
N GLY A 153 -6.06 -11.25 -9.67
CA GLY A 153 -5.74 -12.68 -9.52
C GLY A 153 -6.07 -13.53 -10.74
N TYR A 154 -6.41 -12.93 -11.88
CA TYR A 154 -6.49 -13.64 -13.15
C TYR A 154 -5.09 -14.08 -13.56
N ASN A 155 -4.93 -15.38 -13.86
CA ASN A 155 -3.68 -15.92 -14.37
C ASN A 155 -3.96 -17.05 -15.33
N ARG A 156 -3.63 -16.85 -16.61
CA ARG A 156 -3.96 -17.82 -17.66
C ARG A 156 -3.11 -19.09 -17.55
N LYS A 157 -1.84 -18.95 -17.16
CA LYS A 157 -0.90 -20.07 -17.04
C LYS A 157 -1.26 -21.02 -15.88
N MET A 158 -1.78 -20.48 -14.79
CA MET A 158 -2.24 -21.23 -13.62
C MET A 158 -3.73 -21.61 -13.67
N GLY A 159 -4.45 -21.22 -14.73
CA GLY A 159 -5.89 -21.48 -14.85
C GLY A 159 -6.76 -20.70 -13.85
N LEU A 160 -6.26 -19.60 -13.29
CA LEU A 160 -7.00 -18.76 -12.36
C LEU A 160 -7.87 -17.75 -13.13
N SER A 161 -9.17 -17.76 -12.86
CA SER A 161 -10.16 -16.90 -13.52
C SER A 161 -10.27 -15.49 -12.91
N GLY A 162 -9.54 -15.21 -11.83
CA GLY A 162 -9.58 -13.94 -11.12
C GLY A 162 -10.70 -13.85 -10.08
N ARG A 163 -11.07 -12.62 -9.72
CA ARG A 163 -12.07 -12.34 -8.69
C ARG A 163 -13.47 -12.54 -9.24
N PHE A 164 -14.24 -13.42 -8.59
CA PHE A 164 -15.61 -13.73 -9.00
C PHE A 164 -16.61 -12.57 -8.80
N SER A 165 -16.55 -11.89 -7.64
CA SER A 165 -17.47 -10.79 -7.34
C SER A 165 -16.99 -9.49 -7.98
N LYS A 166 -17.92 -8.83 -8.69
CA LYS A 166 -17.74 -7.51 -9.30
C LYS A 166 -18.17 -6.37 -8.38
N ASP A 167 -18.66 -6.68 -7.19
CA ASP A 167 -19.20 -5.67 -6.28
C ASP A 167 -18.07 -4.88 -5.64
N VAL A 168 -18.22 -3.57 -5.63
CA VAL A 168 -17.23 -2.65 -5.08
C VAL A 168 -17.88 -1.78 -4.03
N GLY A 169 -17.47 -1.99 -2.78
CA GLY A 169 -17.97 -1.19 -1.66
C GLY A 169 -17.40 0.22 -1.61
N LEU A 170 -18.02 1.04 -0.77
CA LEU A 170 -17.68 2.45 -0.55
C LEU A 170 -16.20 2.70 -0.22
N LEU A 171 -15.55 1.80 0.52
CA LEU A 171 -14.13 1.92 0.87
C LEU A 171 -13.22 1.86 -0.36
N SER A 172 -13.60 1.09 -1.37
CA SER A 172 -12.83 0.97 -2.61
C SER A 172 -13.11 2.14 -3.53
N THR A 173 -14.36 2.59 -3.66
CA THR A 173 -14.69 3.76 -4.50
C THR A 173 -14.16 5.07 -3.92
N SER A 174 -13.94 5.15 -2.61
CA SER A 174 -13.40 6.35 -1.94
C SER A 174 -11.87 6.46 -1.99
N LYS A 175 -11.25 5.82 -2.97
CA LYS A 175 -9.81 5.88 -3.27
C LYS A 175 -9.63 6.50 -4.64
N LEU A 176 -8.43 7.05 -4.85
CA LEU A 176 -7.95 7.34 -6.18
C LEU A 176 -7.13 6.16 -6.68
N TYR A 177 -7.18 5.91 -7.98
CA TYR A 177 -6.50 4.79 -8.61
C TYR A 177 -5.57 5.28 -9.69
N MET A 178 -4.33 4.80 -9.67
CA MET A 178 -3.36 5.07 -10.70
C MET A 178 -3.31 3.89 -11.67
N LEU A 179 -3.50 4.18 -12.95
CA LEU A 179 -3.36 3.22 -14.04
C LEU A 179 -2.51 3.86 -15.13
N GLN A 180 -1.30 3.33 -15.34
CA GLN A 180 -0.27 3.97 -16.16
C GLN A 180 -0.06 5.43 -15.70
N ASP A 181 -0.15 6.41 -16.61
CA ASP A 181 0.02 7.84 -16.29
C ASP A 181 -1.30 8.56 -15.99
N ARG A 182 -2.38 7.82 -15.70
CA ARG A 182 -3.72 8.38 -15.47
C ARG A 182 -4.23 8.09 -14.07
N ILE A 183 -5.01 9.03 -13.53
CA ILE A 183 -5.66 8.93 -12.23
C ILE A 183 -7.15 8.76 -12.44
N PHE A 184 -7.73 7.76 -11.78
CA PHE A 184 -9.13 7.44 -11.78
C PHE A 184 -9.73 7.75 -10.41
N ALA A 185 -10.89 8.38 -10.41
CA ALA A 185 -11.75 8.51 -9.25
C ALA A 185 -13.08 7.81 -9.53
N PHE A 186 -13.64 7.12 -8.53
CA PHE A 186 -14.88 6.38 -8.73
C PHE A 186 -16.01 6.92 -7.86
N THR A 187 -17.19 7.09 -8.44
CA THR A 187 -18.38 7.48 -7.67
C THR A 187 -18.94 6.26 -6.92
N PRO A 188 -19.37 6.42 -5.65
CA PRO A 188 -19.99 5.33 -4.89
C PRO A 188 -21.26 4.80 -5.54
N GLN A 189 -21.45 3.47 -5.54
CA GLN A 189 -22.65 2.80 -6.09
C GLN A 189 -23.95 3.33 -5.47
N ASN A 190 -23.95 3.56 -4.15
CA ASN A 190 -25.12 4.04 -3.41
C ASN A 190 -25.59 5.45 -3.81
N LEU A 191 -24.76 6.20 -4.53
CA LEU A 191 -25.03 7.56 -4.98
C LEU A 191 -25.15 7.65 -6.51
N ASP A 192 -25.10 6.51 -7.21
CA ASP A 192 -25.25 6.46 -8.66
C ASP A 192 -26.75 6.52 -9.03
N SER A 193 -27.17 7.64 -9.62
CA SER A 193 -28.56 7.87 -9.99
C SER A 193 -29.04 7.05 -11.20
N GLU A 194 -28.10 6.51 -11.99
CA GLU A 194 -28.38 5.71 -13.17
C GLU A 194 -28.74 4.26 -12.81
N GLU A 195 -28.13 3.72 -11.75
CA GLU A 195 -28.38 2.36 -11.27
C GLU A 195 -29.43 2.31 -10.14
N PHE A 196 -29.47 3.33 -9.27
CA PHE A 196 -30.35 3.36 -8.11
C PHE A 196 -31.33 4.53 -8.16
N HIS A 197 -32.48 4.35 -8.81
CA HIS A 197 -33.48 5.40 -9.00
C HIS A 197 -34.03 6.02 -7.69
N LEU A 198 -33.93 5.31 -6.56
CA LEU A 198 -34.32 5.82 -5.25
C LEU A 198 -33.47 7.04 -4.82
N VAL A 199 -32.24 7.17 -5.34
CA VAL A 199 -31.35 8.32 -5.10
C VAL A 199 -31.86 9.62 -5.77
N ASN A 200 -32.88 9.55 -6.63
CA ASN A 200 -33.54 10.75 -7.13
C ASN A 200 -34.31 11.50 -6.02
N ASP A 201 -34.67 10.81 -4.93
CA ASP A 201 -35.14 11.48 -3.72
C ASP A 201 -33.96 12.17 -3.02
N ILE A 202 -34.03 13.50 -2.93
CA ILE A 202 -32.95 14.33 -2.42
C ILE A 202 -32.77 14.19 -0.90
N ASP A 203 -33.85 13.92 -0.18
CA ASP A 203 -33.77 13.67 1.25
C ASP A 203 -33.08 12.34 1.52
N LEU A 204 -33.43 11.31 0.74
CA LEU A 204 -32.74 10.02 0.79
C LEU A 204 -31.28 10.15 0.38
N PHE A 205 -30.98 10.80 -0.74
CA PHE A 205 -29.60 11.05 -1.20
C PHE A 205 -28.77 11.76 -0.14
N ALA A 206 -29.30 12.84 0.45
CA ALA A 206 -28.61 13.58 1.49
C ALA A 206 -28.44 12.75 2.78
N SER A 207 -29.34 11.81 3.07
CA SER A 207 -29.21 10.85 4.16
C SER A 207 -28.14 9.80 3.87
N THR A 208 -28.16 9.19 2.69
CA THR A 208 -27.16 8.21 2.22
C THR A 208 -25.77 8.81 2.25
N LEU A 209 -25.60 10.03 1.74
CA LEU A 209 -24.33 10.76 1.79
C LEU A 209 -23.79 10.90 3.23
N ARG A 210 -24.65 11.17 4.21
CA ARG A 210 -24.26 11.27 5.62
C ARG A 210 -23.83 9.92 6.19
N SER A 211 -24.60 8.88 5.87
CA SER A 211 -24.32 7.51 6.31
C SER A 211 -23.01 7.00 5.71
N ASP A 212 -22.77 7.24 4.42
CA ASP A 212 -21.54 6.87 3.72
C ASP A 212 -20.31 7.53 4.36
N VAL A 213 -20.38 8.83 4.66
CA VAL A 213 -19.31 9.54 5.39
C VAL A 213 -19.04 8.91 6.77
N ALA A 214 -20.08 8.51 7.50
CA ALA A 214 -19.94 7.85 8.80
C ALA A 214 -19.31 6.45 8.71
N VAL A 215 -19.67 5.69 7.66
CA VAL A 215 -19.08 4.38 7.34
C VAL A 215 -17.59 4.55 7.04
N LEU A 216 -17.21 5.54 6.22
CA LEU A 216 -15.81 5.84 5.93
C LEU A 216 -15.04 6.14 7.22
N ARG A 217 -15.57 7.01 8.08
CA ARG A 217 -14.91 7.35 9.36
C ARG A 217 -14.67 6.14 10.27
N SER A 218 -15.61 5.20 10.31
CA SER A 218 -15.55 4.05 11.21
C SER A 218 -14.65 2.94 10.67
N ASN A 219 -14.65 2.75 9.35
CA ASN A 219 -14.03 1.58 8.72
C ASN A 219 -12.72 1.88 7.97
N TRP A 220 -12.34 3.15 7.78
CA TRP A 220 -11.10 3.48 7.10
C TRP A 220 -9.88 3.00 7.89
N ASN A 221 -8.96 2.32 7.21
CA ASN A 221 -7.74 1.76 7.79
C ASN A 221 -6.54 1.88 6.85
N MET A 222 -6.66 2.67 5.78
CA MET A 222 -5.67 2.74 4.71
C MET A 222 -4.89 4.04 4.83
N LEU A 223 -3.67 4.05 4.28
CA LEU A 223 -2.84 5.24 4.24
C LEU A 223 -3.45 6.27 3.28
N GLY A 224 -3.47 7.53 3.70
CA GLY A 224 -4.17 8.61 3.01
C GLY A 224 -5.62 8.74 3.46
N ARG A 225 -6.23 9.88 3.13
CA ARG A 225 -7.61 10.20 3.50
C ARG A 225 -8.59 9.59 2.48
N PRO A 226 -9.78 9.14 2.92
CA PRO A 226 -10.82 8.70 1.99
C PRO A 226 -11.34 9.90 1.20
N THR A 227 -11.39 9.77 -0.13
CA THR A 227 -11.88 10.80 -1.05
C THR A 227 -13.13 10.29 -1.75
N MET A 228 -14.29 10.79 -1.33
CA MET A 228 -15.58 10.43 -1.89
C MET A 228 -15.98 11.44 -2.96
N VAL A 229 -16.12 10.98 -4.21
CA VAL A 229 -16.56 11.81 -5.34
C VAL A 229 -18.06 11.61 -5.57
N VAL A 230 -18.80 12.72 -5.60
CA VAL A 230 -20.26 12.72 -5.75
C VAL A 230 -20.65 13.64 -6.88
N ILE A 231 -21.44 13.12 -7.82
CA ILE A 231 -21.96 13.89 -8.96
C ILE A 231 -23.38 14.34 -8.61
N ILE A 232 -23.67 15.62 -8.82
CA ILE A 232 -25.02 16.17 -8.71
C ILE A 232 -25.61 16.23 -10.12
N HIS A 233 -26.73 15.54 -10.29
CA HIS A 233 -27.42 15.41 -11.57
C HIS A 233 -28.47 16.49 -11.77
N ALA A 234 -28.82 16.79 -13.03
CA ALA A 234 -29.88 17.74 -13.38
C ALA A 234 -31.25 17.28 -12.84
N LYS A 235 -31.50 15.96 -12.81
CA LYS A 235 -32.72 15.33 -12.27
C LYS A 235 -32.94 15.64 -10.78
N GLN A 236 -31.87 15.99 -10.06
CA GLN A 236 -31.92 16.29 -8.63
C GLN A 236 -32.29 17.75 -8.32
N LEU A 237 -32.56 18.56 -9.35
CA LEU A 237 -32.99 19.95 -9.22
C LEU A 237 -34.51 20.06 -9.35
N GLU A 238 -35.16 20.67 -8.36
CA GLU A 238 -36.61 20.89 -8.37
C GLU A 238 -36.92 22.17 -9.15
N MET A 239 -37.58 22.06 -10.30
CA MET A 239 -37.92 23.20 -11.17
C MET A 239 -36.70 24.10 -11.48
N GLY A 240 -35.53 23.50 -11.68
CA GLY A 240 -34.29 24.21 -11.94
C GLY A 240 -33.70 24.96 -10.74
N ARG A 241 -34.18 24.70 -9.52
CA ARG A 241 -33.62 25.24 -8.27
C ARG A 241 -33.03 24.12 -7.44
N VAL A 242 -31.96 24.45 -6.70
CA VAL A 242 -31.34 23.52 -5.75
C VAL A 242 -32.29 23.31 -4.55
N PRO A 243 -32.73 22.07 -4.27
CA PRO A 243 -33.64 21.77 -3.16
C PRO A 243 -33.04 22.10 -1.79
N LEU A 244 -33.89 22.29 -0.79
CA LEU A 244 -33.45 22.68 0.55
C LEU A 244 -32.58 21.62 1.23
N ALA A 245 -32.90 20.34 1.02
CA ALA A 245 -32.14 19.21 1.57
C ALA A 245 -30.69 19.19 1.05
N LEU A 246 -30.50 19.38 -0.25
CA LEU A 246 -29.18 19.47 -0.89
C LEU A 246 -28.42 20.73 -0.44
N LYS A 247 -29.09 21.89 -0.39
CA LYS A 247 -28.51 23.14 0.17
C LYS A 247 -27.99 22.93 1.59
N THR A 248 -28.77 22.25 2.42
CA THR A 248 -28.42 21.96 3.82
C THR A 248 -27.25 20.99 3.91
N ALA A 249 -27.23 19.95 3.06
CA ALA A 249 -26.10 19.01 2.99
C ALA A 249 -24.80 19.73 2.60
N ILE A 250 -24.81 20.55 1.54
CA ILE A 250 -23.63 21.31 1.09
C ILE A 250 -23.15 22.27 2.18
N LYS A 251 -24.06 22.98 2.86
CA LYS A 251 -23.69 23.86 3.98
C LYS A 251 -23.05 23.08 5.14
N LYS A 252 -23.55 21.90 5.47
CA LYS A 252 -22.97 21.02 6.50
C LYS A 252 -21.58 20.53 6.08
N LEU A 253 -21.39 20.11 4.84
CA LEU A 253 -20.07 19.74 4.30
C LEU A 253 -19.09 20.92 4.41
N LYS A 254 -19.53 22.14 4.06
CA LYS A 254 -18.72 23.37 4.16
C LYS A 254 -18.37 23.75 5.60
N SER A 255 -19.22 23.43 6.58
CA SER A 255 -18.88 23.63 8.00
C SER A 255 -17.76 22.71 8.51
N GLY A 256 -17.36 21.71 7.72
CA GLY A 256 -16.28 20.78 8.05
C GLY A 256 -16.68 19.63 8.98
N TYR A 257 -17.98 19.47 9.24
CA TYR A 257 -18.48 18.41 10.12
C TYR A 257 -19.86 17.91 9.69
N ILE A 258 -20.01 16.59 9.57
CA ILE A 258 -21.28 15.95 9.24
C ILE A 258 -21.41 14.62 9.99
N HIS A 259 -22.55 14.39 10.65
CA HIS A 259 -22.82 13.14 11.39
C HIS A 259 -21.67 12.73 12.32
N GLY A 260 -21.18 13.66 13.14
CA GLY A 260 -20.07 13.38 14.05
C GLY A 260 -18.69 13.33 13.39
N THR A 261 -18.59 13.37 12.07
CA THR A 261 -17.37 13.12 11.29
C THR A 261 -16.79 14.40 10.73
N ARG A 262 -15.47 14.56 10.85
CA ARG A 262 -14.73 15.67 10.22
C ARG A 262 -14.70 15.48 8.72
N VAL A 263 -15.09 16.51 7.99
CA VAL A 263 -15.14 16.50 6.53
C VAL A 263 -14.33 17.67 5.97
N SER A 264 -13.70 17.44 4.83
CA SER A 264 -13.10 18.49 4.01
C SER A 264 -13.82 18.52 2.66
N LEU A 265 -14.50 19.61 2.35
CA LEU A 265 -15.09 19.86 1.04
C LEU A 265 -14.05 20.62 0.18
N GLY A 266 -13.79 20.16 -1.03
CA GLY A 266 -12.78 20.75 -1.92
C GLY A 266 -12.79 20.12 -3.32
N THR A 267 -11.78 20.43 -4.12
CA THR A 267 -11.62 19.88 -5.47
C THR A 267 -10.78 18.59 -5.46
N LEU A 268 -10.80 17.84 -6.56
CA LEU A 268 -9.96 16.65 -6.68
C LEU A 268 -8.46 17.01 -6.69
N GLU A 269 -8.08 18.13 -7.30
CA GLU A 269 -6.70 18.62 -7.34
C GLU A 269 -6.15 18.93 -5.94
N ASP A 270 -6.95 19.57 -5.09
CA ASP A 270 -6.58 19.87 -3.70
C ASP A 270 -6.26 18.60 -2.90
N PHE A 271 -6.97 17.51 -3.20
CA PHE A 271 -6.90 16.28 -2.42
C PHE A 271 -5.87 15.27 -2.92
N LEU A 272 -5.39 15.37 -4.17
CA LEU A 272 -4.39 14.45 -4.74
C LEU A 272 -3.22 14.11 -3.81
N SER A 273 -2.67 15.11 -3.11
CA SER A 273 -1.51 14.95 -2.22
C SER A 273 -1.82 14.22 -0.89
N THR A 274 -3.09 14.15 -0.50
CA THR A 274 -3.54 13.64 0.81
C THR A 274 -4.48 12.45 0.71
N SER A 275 -5.03 12.17 -0.48
CA SER A 275 -5.89 11.04 -0.78
C SER A 275 -5.16 9.70 -0.66
N CYS A 276 -5.91 8.63 -0.42
CA CYS A 276 -5.41 7.27 -0.60
C CYS A 276 -5.36 6.94 -2.10
N ILE A 277 -4.15 6.71 -2.62
CA ILE A 277 -3.92 6.32 -4.02
C ILE A 277 -3.52 4.85 -4.06
N ALA A 278 -4.22 4.05 -4.86
CA ALA A 278 -3.91 2.64 -5.10
C ALA A 278 -3.48 2.43 -6.56
N SER A 279 -2.51 1.54 -6.78
CA SER A 279 -2.07 1.17 -8.14
C SER A 279 -2.92 0.04 -8.72
N LEU A 280 -3.32 0.18 -9.98
CA LEU A 280 -3.99 -0.86 -10.78
C LEU A 280 -3.00 -1.63 -11.67
N SER A 281 -1.74 -1.73 -11.26
CA SER A 281 -0.66 -2.40 -12.02
C SER A 281 -0.90 -3.87 -12.30
N PHE A 282 -1.82 -4.54 -11.61
CA PHE A 282 -2.18 -5.94 -11.89
C PHE A 282 -2.87 -6.14 -13.25
N LEU A 283 -3.33 -5.05 -13.89
CA LEU A 283 -3.89 -5.10 -15.24
C LEU A 283 -2.84 -5.13 -16.35
N ASN A 284 -1.57 -4.89 -15.98
CA ASN A 284 -0.46 -4.89 -16.91
C ASN A 284 -0.16 -6.32 -17.38
N ASN A 285 0.28 -6.44 -18.63
CA ASN A 285 0.50 -7.72 -19.29
C ASN A 285 1.85 -8.34 -18.94
N GLN A 286 2.07 -8.59 -17.65
CA GLN A 286 3.30 -9.23 -17.17
C GLN A 286 3.48 -10.66 -17.72
N GLU A 287 2.39 -11.34 -18.09
CA GLU A 287 2.44 -12.73 -18.56
C GLU A 287 3.01 -12.89 -19.97
N GLU A 288 2.80 -11.90 -20.85
CA GLU A 288 3.21 -11.90 -22.26
C GLU A 288 4.55 -11.17 -22.50
N GLY A 289 5.19 -10.67 -21.43
CA GLY A 289 6.49 -9.98 -21.52
C GLY A 289 6.39 -8.50 -21.94
N ASP A 290 5.19 -7.92 -21.90
CA ASP A 290 4.95 -6.51 -22.22
C ASP A 290 4.30 -5.80 -20.99
N PRO A 291 5.11 -5.47 -19.96
CA PRO A 291 4.61 -4.97 -18.68
C PRO A 291 4.02 -3.55 -18.76
N ASP A 292 4.21 -2.82 -19.85
CA ASP A 292 3.67 -1.46 -20.01
C ASP A 292 2.29 -1.45 -20.67
N SER A 293 1.90 -2.58 -21.28
CA SER A 293 0.68 -2.74 -22.07
C SER A 293 -0.44 -3.37 -21.25
N LEU A 294 -1.66 -2.85 -21.40
CA LEU A 294 -2.85 -3.44 -20.81
C LEU A 294 -3.33 -4.64 -21.63
N HIS A 295 -3.86 -5.66 -20.97
CA HIS A 295 -4.50 -6.79 -21.63
C HIS A 295 -5.59 -6.30 -22.61
N ALA A 296 -5.66 -6.88 -23.81
CA ALA A 296 -6.52 -6.39 -24.91
C ALA A 296 -7.99 -6.25 -24.48
N GLN A 297 -8.53 -7.23 -23.75
CA GLN A 297 -9.91 -7.19 -23.24
C GLN A 297 -10.17 -6.04 -22.26
N VAL A 298 -9.19 -5.71 -21.41
CA VAL A 298 -9.29 -4.60 -20.46
C VAL A 298 -9.25 -3.29 -21.22
N ARG A 299 -8.35 -3.17 -22.20
CA ARG A 299 -8.24 -2.00 -23.07
C ARG A 299 -9.55 -1.76 -23.84
N ASP A 300 -10.08 -2.77 -24.52
CA ASP A 300 -11.33 -2.66 -25.29
C ASP A 300 -12.51 -2.28 -24.38
N TYR A 301 -12.56 -2.82 -23.17
CA TYR A 301 -13.59 -2.48 -22.18
C TYR A 301 -13.48 -1.03 -21.74
N LEU A 302 -12.28 -0.60 -21.35
CA LEU A 302 -11.98 0.77 -20.96
C LEU A 302 -12.31 1.74 -22.10
N ASP A 303 -11.88 1.45 -23.33
CA ASP A 303 -12.14 2.27 -24.52
C ASP A 303 -13.64 2.44 -24.79
N LYS A 304 -14.41 1.36 -24.60
CA LYS A 304 -15.87 1.36 -24.75
C LYS A 304 -16.54 2.21 -23.68
N GLU A 305 -16.18 2.04 -22.41
CA GLU A 305 -16.74 2.83 -21.31
C GLU A 305 -16.39 4.31 -21.42
N MET A 306 -15.19 4.62 -21.90
CA MET A 306 -14.68 5.98 -22.00
C MET A 306 -14.97 6.66 -23.34
N ARG A 307 -15.98 6.15 -24.07
CA ARG A 307 -16.50 6.74 -25.32
C ARG A 307 -15.37 7.21 -26.26
N ARG A 308 -14.38 6.35 -26.51
CA ARG A 308 -13.24 6.62 -27.43
C ARG A 308 -12.30 7.79 -27.06
N VAL A 309 -12.11 8.12 -25.78
CA VAL A 309 -11.04 9.06 -25.38
C VAL A 309 -9.65 8.38 -25.35
N TYR A 310 -9.61 7.05 -25.32
CA TYR A 310 -8.34 6.30 -25.22
C TYR A 310 -7.53 6.26 -26.52
N LEU A 311 -8.17 6.29 -27.69
CA LEU A 311 -7.51 6.15 -29.00
C LEU A 311 -7.35 7.45 -29.79
N ASN A 312 -7.90 8.58 -29.31
CA ASN A 312 -7.82 9.88 -30.00
C ASN A 312 -6.77 10.86 -29.42
N ARG A 313 -5.60 10.33 -29.00
CA ARG A 313 -4.36 11.13 -28.94
C ARG A 313 -3.15 10.35 -29.48
N PRO A 314 -3.02 10.18 -30.80
CA PRO A 314 -1.70 10.11 -31.40
C PRO A 314 -1.10 11.53 -31.38
N GLY A 315 -0.13 11.79 -30.49
CA GLY A 315 0.75 12.97 -30.56
C GLY A 315 0.06 14.34 -30.66
N ALA A 316 -0.30 14.94 -29.53
CA ALA A 316 -0.61 16.37 -29.46
C ALA A 316 0.30 17.08 -28.44
N LEU A 317 1.62 16.97 -28.68
CA LEU A 317 2.55 18.06 -28.39
C LEU A 317 2.43 19.08 -29.53
N SER A 318 1.47 20.01 -29.44
CA SER A 318 1.57 21.31 -30.12
C SER A 318 0.44 22.23 -29.65
N LYS A 319 0.82 23.46 -29.28
CA LYS A 319 0.02 24.59 -28.76
C LYS A 319 -0.05 24.71 -27.24
N MET A 320 1.11 24.89 -26.62
CA MET A 320 1.26 25.94 -25.61
C MET A 320 1.86 27.18 -26.29
N VAL A 321 1.24 28.34 -26.04
CA VAL A 321 1.75 29.67 -26.41
C VAL A 321 3.06 29.92 -25.63
N PRO A 322 4.13 30.42 -26.28
CA PRO A 322 5.45 30.52 -25.65
C PRO A 322 5.52 31.68 -24.65
N LEU A 323 5.92 31.42 -23.41
CA LEU A 323 6.51 32.45 -22.55
C LEU A 323 7.92 32.81 -23.07
N LYS A 324 8.19 34.11 -23.13
CA LYS A 324 9.38 34.73 -23.73
C LYS A 324 10.71 34.31 -23.05
N SER A 325 11.61 33.82 -23.91
CA SER A 325 13.08 34.00 -23.98
C SER A 325 13.94 34.15 -22.71
N GLY A 326 14.93 33.25 -22.57
CA GLY A 326 16.19 33.47 -21.83
C GLY A 326 17.14 32.25 -21.72
N LEU A 327 17.90 31.95 -22.79
CA LEU A 327 19.18 31.18 -22.83
C LEU A 327 19.18 29.62 -22.67
N PRO A 328 20.26 28.91 -23.12
CA PRO A 328 20.14 27.92 -24.20
C PRO A 328 20.11 26.43 -23.81
N SER A 329 19.32 25.68 -24.60
CA SER A 329 19.54 24.32 -25.14
C SER A 329 20.43 23.33 -24.37
N ALA A 330 19.79 22.41 -23.65
CA ALA A 330 20.29 21.04 -23.46
C ALA A 330 19.11 20.05 -23.52
N ARG A 331 19.24 19.03 -24.38
CA ARG A 331 18.25 17.98 -24.63
C ARG A 331 17.88 17.24 -23.33
N SER A 332 16.65 17.41 -22.86
CA SER A 332 16.07 16.61 -21.78
C SER A 332 15.77 15.19 -22.27
N ARG A 333 16.50 14.19 -21.74
CA ARG A 333 16.19 12.76 -21.91
C ARG A 333 15.18 12.34 -20.84
N LYS A 334 14.18 11.57 -21.26
CA LYS A 334 13.10 11.01 -20.45
C LYS A 334 13.68 10.15 -19.32
N SER A 335 13.34 10.47 -18.07
CA SER A 335 13.54 9.59 -16.92
C SER A 335 12.33 8.67 -16.80
N GLY A 336 12.48 7.39 -17.14
CA GLY A 336 11.51 6.35 -16.82
C GLY A 336 11.67 5.93 -15.36
N ILE A 337 10.58 5.90 -14.61
CA ILE A 337 10.53 5.40 -13.23
C ILE A 337 10.42 3.87 -13.32
N ALA A 338 11.55 3.23 -13.61
CA ALA A 338 11.74 1.79 -13.45
C ALA A 338 12.83 1.62 -12.40
N GLY A 339 12.51 0.99 -11.25
CA GLY A 339 13.48 0.74 -10.17
C GLY A 339 13.07 1.15 -8.76
N MET A 340 11.90 1.78 -8.54
CA MET A 340 11.39 2.04 -7.19
C MET A 340 10.76 0.80 -6.52
N ILE A 341 11.45 -0.34 -6.57
CA ILE A 341 11.13 -1.50 -5.72
C ILE A 341 12.19 -1.58 -4.64
N ARG A 342 11.77 -1.22 -3.42
CA ARG A 342 12.52 -1.46 -2.18
C ARG A 342 13.01 -2.91 -2.17
N ARG A 343 14.32 -3.05 -1.96
CA ARG A 343 15.04 -4.29 -1.69
C ARG A 343 14.34 -5.07 -0.57
N SER A 344 13.53 -6.06 -0.94
CA SER A 344 13.05 -7.10 -0.02
C SER A 344 13.99 -8.28 -0.14
N ARG A 345 15.18 -8.16 0.46
CA ARG A 345 16.17 -9.21 0.79
C ARG A 345 17.53 -8.53 1.01
N SER A 346 17.80 -8.16 2.25
CA SER A 346 19.17 -8.01 2.73
C SER A 346 19.44 -9.22 3.61
N ILE A 347 20.31 -10.12 3.15
CA ILE A 347 20.93 -11.11 4.03
C ILE A 347 21.97 -10.31 4.82
N GLN A 348 21.67 -9.97 6.07
CA GLN A 348 22.68 -9.45 6.98
C GLN A 348 23.60 -10.62 7.35
N LEU A 349 24.83 -10.58 6.86
CA LEU A 349 25.94 -11.31 7.47
C LEU A 349 26.64 -10.29 8.38
N ASP A 350 26.17 -10.14 9.62
CA ASP A 350 26.95 -9.40 10.60
C ASP A 350 27.89 -10.36 11.32
N GLY A 351 29.17 -10.16 11.05
CA GLY A 351 30.24 -10.50 11.96
C GLY A 351 30.10 -9.67 13.23
N THR A 352 30.41 -10.34 14.34
CA THR A 352 30.65 -9.82 15.68
C THR A 352 31.06 -8.35 15.77
N ASP A 353 30.28 -7.52 16.48
CA ASP A 353 30.74 -6.89 17.72
C ASP A 353 29.65 -6.07 18.45
N HIS A 354 29.92 -5.84 19.73
CA HIS A 354 29.05 -5.60 20.86
C HIS A 354 28.43 -4.18 21.03
N ASP A 355 27.30 -4.20 21.77
CA ASP A 355 26.80 -3.26 22.79
C ASP A 355 26.18 -1.87 22.47
N SER A 356 24.96 -1.73 23.01
CA SER A 356 24.36 -0.60 23.76
C SER A 356 23.12 0.13 23.20
N PRO A 357 22.19 0.57 24.09
CA PRO A 357 20.75 0.46 23.84
C PRO A 357 19.94 1.76 24.06
N TYR A 358 18.66 1.71 23.68
CA TYR A 358 17.54 2.63 24.00
C TYR A 358 17.63 4.11 23.57
N LEU A 359 16.56 4.60 22.92
CA LEU A 359 15.69 5.64 23.48
C LEU A 359 14.45 5.90 22.62
N SER A 360 13.30 5.63 23.22
CA SER A 360 12.00 6.22 22.89
C SER A 360 11.90 7.64 23.44
N ALA A 361 11.37 8.60 22.66
CA ALA A 361 10.29 9.52 23.08
C ALA A 361 10.09 10.69 22.10
N ASN A 362 8.82 11.08 22.00
CA ASN A 362 8.25 12.23 21.29
C ASN A 362 8.85 13.59 21.74
N VAL A 363 8.78 14.62 20.88
CA VAL A 363 7.91 15.82 21.02
C VAL A 363 8.28 16.88 19.95
N SER A 364 7.22 17.57 19.53
CA SER A 364 7.03 18.68 18.60
C SER A 364 7.99 19.88 18.61
N ALA A 365 8.05 20.52 17.44
CA ALA A 365 7.97 21.97 17.17
C ALA A 365 9.20 22.91 17.33
N VAL A 366 9.49 23.58 16.18
CA VAL A 366 9.67 25.04 16.03
C VAL A 366 11.06 25.68 16.27
N THR A 367 11.66 26.07 15.13
CA THR A 367 12.42 27.30 14.80
C THR A 367 13.87 27.55 15.27
N SER A 368 14.66 27.95 14.25
CA SER A 368 15.64 29.05 14.20
C SER A 368 17.09 28.82 14.63
N ARG A 369 17.94 28.70 13.59
CA ARG A 369 19.23 29.38 13.34
C ARG A 369 19.96 30.01 14.54
N LYS A 370 21.21 29.57 14.76
CA LYS A 370 22.41 30.43 14.67
C LYS A 370 23.70 29.62 14.64
N ASN A 371 24.63 30.10 13.82
CA ASN A 371 26.02 29.70 13.68
C ASN A 371 26.82 29.86 14.98
N SER A 372 27.77 28.95 15.23
CA SER A 372 29.15 29.30 15.58
C SER A 372 30.09 28.12 15.34
N SER A 373 31.21 28.47 14.71
CA SER A 373 32.38 27.68 14.32
C SER A 373 33.26 27.27 15.49
N SER A 374 33.86 26.08 15.39
CA SER A 374 35.27 25.83 15.74
C SER A 374 35.68 24.46 15.22
N ASP A 375 36.75 24.48 14.43
CA ASP A 375 37.43 23.36 13.79
C ASP A 375 38.04 22.39 14.81
N ASP A 376 38.02 21.10 14.50
CA ASP A 376 39.12 20.18 14.76
C ASP A 376 39.02 18.99 13.78
N GLU A 377 40.03 18.90 12.92
CA GLU A 377 40.23 17.84 11.91
C GLU A 377 40.59 16.51 12.60
N PHE A 378 39.89 15.43 12.26
CA PHE A 378 40.44 14.09 12.28
C PHE A 378 39.91 13.27 11.10
N ASP A 379 40.87 12.68 10.39
CA ASP A 379 40.81 12.05 9.08
C ASP A 379 40.01 10.73 9.08
N GLY A 380 39.15 10.54 8.09
CA GLY A 380 38.24 9.39 7.98
C GLY A 380 37.27 9.56 6.81
N ALA A 381 37.76 9.37 5.59
CA ALA A 381 36.94 9.46 4.38
C ALA A 381 35.77 8.45 4.41
N PRO A 382 34.51 8.89 4.21
CA PRO A 382 33.38 7.97 4.11
C PRO A 382 33.43 7.21 2.78
N ILE A 383 33.33 5.88 2.87
CA ILE A 383 33.18 4.97 1.73
C ILE A 383 31.96 5.43 0.92
N ARG A 384 32.20 5.96 -0.29
CA ARG A 384 31.15 6.39 -1.21
C ARG A 384 30.53 5.14 -1.84
N ALA A 385 29.31 4.79 -1.44
CA ALA A 385 28.47 3.91 -2.23
C ALA A 385 28.21 4.57 -3.59
N VAL A 386 28.73 3.98 -4.67
CA VAL A 386 28.56 4.45 -6.05
C VAL A 386 27.09 4.24 -6.41
N SER A 387 26.36 5.35 -6.62
CA SER A 387 24.98 5.31 -7.07
C SER A 387 24.90 4.73 -8.49
N GLU A 388 23.89 3.92 -8.76
CA GLU A 388 23.52 3.35 -10.07
C GLU A 388 23.58 4.39 -11.22
N LEU A 389 23.35 5.67 -10.91
CA LEU A 389 23.45 6.82 -11.81
C LEU A 389 24.86 7.08 -12.37
N GLN A 390 25.93 6.56 -11.74
CA GLN A 390 27.31 6.75 -12.22
C GLN A 390 27.74 5.70 -13.24
N LEU A 391 27.08 4.54 -13.28
CA LEU A 391 27.43 3.45 -14.21
C LEU A 391 26.92 3.72 -15.64
N ASP A 392 25.88 4.55 -15.78
CA ASP A 392 25.28 4.93 -17.07
C ASP A 392 26.19 5.74 -18.02
N HIS A 393 27.33 6.23 -17.52
CA HIS A 393 28.27 7.05 -18.28
C HIS A 393 29.60 6.36 -18.58
N VAL A 394 29.76 5.11 -18.16
CA VAL A 394 31.02 4.35 -18.25
C VAL A 394 30.96 3.37 -19.43
N THR A 395 32.05 3.25 -20.18
CA THR A 395 32.10 2.33 -21.32
C THR A 395 32.21 0.88 -20.86
N GLU A 396 31.74 -0.07 -21.68
CA GLU A 396 31.74 -1.51 -21.35
C GLU A 396 33.13 -2.04 -21.01
N TRP A 397 34.16 -1.54 -21.70
CA TRP A 397 35.55 -1.90 -21.43
C TRP A 397 36.04 -1.38 -20.07
N GLU A 398 35.64 -0.18 -19.68
CA GLU A 398 35.97 0.40 -18.38
C GLU A 398 35.28 -0.36 -17.23
N LEU A 399 34.03 -0.80 -17.41
CA LEU A 399 33.33 -1.62 -16.42
C LEU A 399 34.00 -2.99 -16.22
N LEU A 400 34.50 -3.60 -17.30
CA LEU A 400 35.23 -4.88 -17.23
C LEU A 400 36.62 -4.72 -16.62
N THR A 401 37.29 -3.59 -16.81
CA THR A 401 38.56 -3.30 -16.12
C THR A 401 38.33 -3.04 -14.63
N THR A 402 37.32 -2.25 -14.28
CA THR A 402 36.96 -2.02 -12.87
C THR A 402 36.58 -3.34 -12.19
N PHE A 403 35.79 -4.20 -12.85
CA PHE A 403 35.47 -5.52 -12.33
C PHE A 403 36.70 -6.41 -12.04
N LYS A 404 37.76 -6.31 -12.85
CA LYS A 404 39.01 -7.05 -12.65
C LYS A 404 39.90 -6.46 -11.55
N GLU A 405 39.81 -5.16 -11.32
CA GLU A 405 40.66 -4.44 -10.38
C GLU A 405 40.03 -4.32 -8.97
N THR A 406 38.70 -4.45 -8.87
CA THR A 406 38.00 -4.31 -7.60
C THR A 406 38.05 -5.59 -6.75
N GLU A 407 38.42 -5.46 -5.47
CA GLU A 407 38.45 -6.54 -4.47
C GLU A 407 37.14 -6.65 -3.64
N SER A 408 36.24 -5.65 -3.74
CA SER A 408 34.93 -5.65 -3.07
C SER A 408 33.90 -6.49 -3.80
N LEU A 409 33.33 -7.49 -3.11
CA LEU A 409 32.27 -8.36 -3.64
C LEU A 409 30.96 -7.62 -3.95
N GLU A 410 30.68 -6.53 -3.23
CA GLU A 410 29.45 -5.73 -3.43
C GLU A 410 29.50 -4.97 -4.76
N GLU A 411 30.63 -4.32 -5.05
CA GLU A 411 30.84 -3.60 -6.31
C GLU A 411 30.88 -4.55 -7.52
N GLN A 412 31.49 -5.73 -7.35
CA GLN A 412 31.44 -6.79 -8.36
C GLN A 412 29.99 -7.23 -8.65
N GLY A 413 29.17 -7.34 -7.61
CA GLY A 413 27.75 -7.67 -7.72
C GLY A 413 26.95 -6.60 -8.46
N ASP A 414 27.18 -5.33 -8.16
CA ASP A 414 26.50 -4.20 -8.82
C ASP A 414 26.90 -4.07 -10.30
N ILE A 415 28.18 -4.25 -10.63
CA ILE A 415 28.66 -4.25 -12.03
C ILE A 415 28.06 -5.42 -12.82
N LEU A 416 28.02 -6.62 -12.24
CA LEU A 416 27.39 -7.79 -12.86
C LEU A 416 25.90 -7.61 -13.06
N HIS A 417 25.19 -7.06 -12.07
CA HIS A 417 23.77 -6.77 -12.17
C HIS A 417 23.48 -5.76 -13.29
N TYR A 418 24.26 -4.67 -13.37
CA TYR A 418 24.16 -3.66 -14.41
C TYR A 418 24.41 -4.25 -15.81
N LEU A 419 25.47 -5.04 -15.98
CA LEU A 419 25.76 -5.70 -17.26
C LEU A 419 24.63 -6.68 -17.65
N ALA A 420 24.12 -7.47 -16.71
CA ALA A 420 23.06 -8.44 -16.99
C ALA A 420 21.72 -7.78 -17.36
N THR A 421 21.34 -6.71 -16.67
CA THR A 421 20.06 -6.01 -16.90
C THR A 421 20.05 -5.15 -18.15
N HIS A 422 21.17 -4.51 -18.50
CA HIS A 422 21.21 -3.60 -19.66
C HIS A 422 21.78 -4.21 -20.94
N LYS A 423 22.57 -5.29 -20.87
CA LYS A 423 23.21 -5.89 -22.05
C LYS A 423 22.73 -7.30 -22.39
N GLY A 424 21.94 -7.93 -21.53
CA GLY A 424 21.38 -9.28 -21.76
C GLY A 424 22.42 -10.39 -21.57
N ALA A 425 21.93 -11.62 -21.38
CA ALA A 425 22.77 -12.78 -21.05
C ALA A 425 23.81 -13.10 -22.14
N TRP A 426 25.08 -13.20 -21.72
CA TRP A 426 26.25 -13.51 -22.54
C TRP A 426 26.06 -14.83 -23.30
N GLY A 427 25.80 -14.75 -24.60
CA GLY A 427 25.53 -15.91 -25.42
C GLY A 427 25.65 -15.66 -26.91
N SER A 428 26.63 -14.88 -27.36
CA SER A 428 27.17 -14.90 -28.73
C SER A 428 28.19 -13.78 -28.89
N HIS A 429 29.37 -14.10 -29.41
CA HIS A 429 30.48 -13.19 -29.74
C HIS A 429 31.49 -12.85 -28.63
N ILE A 430 32.35 -13.82 -28.32
CA ILE A 430 33.76 -13.54 -28.05
C ILE A 430 34.57 -14.56 -28.89
N PRO A 431 35.38 -14.14 -29.89
CA PRO A 431 36.44 -14.99 -30.40
C PRO A 431 37.56 -15.04 -29.36
N LEU A 432 38.06 -16.26 -29.12
CA LEU A 432 39.10 -16.64 -28.15
C LEU A 432 40.31 -15.70 -28.08
#